data_AF-A0A835M461-F1
#
_entry.id   AF-A0A835M461-F1
#
_cell.length_a   1.000
_cell.length_b   1.000
_cell.length_c   1.000
_cell.angle_alpha   90.00
_cell.angle_beta   90.00
_cell.angle_gamma   90.00
#
_symmetry.space_group_name_H-M   'P 1'
#
loop_
_entity.id
_entity.type
_entity.pdbx_description
1 polymer ?
#
loop_
_entity_poly.entity_id
_entity_poly.type
_entity_poly.pdbx_seq_one_letter_code
_entity_poly.pdbx_strand_id
1 'polypeptide(L)'
;MEQGQNGSFDYISVTPPYTAVDYSVLMGQISSSALVGEDSFIVVEYPSRTDMLDTCGCLVKISDRRFGRTHLAIYGPKWAQKRRKSDISAGTILRKFQVESKRNSFTET
;
A
#
# COMPACT_ATOMS: atom_id res chain seq x y z
N MET A 1 -27.51 24.29 10.88
CA MET A 1 -27.41 22.86 10.53
C MET A 1 -26.02 22.69 9.94
N GLU A 2 -25.10 22.07 10.68
CA GLU A 2 -23.71 21.91 10.24
C GLU A 2 -23.67 20.79 9.20
N GLN A 3 -23.55 21.13 7.92
CA GLN A 3 -23.24 20.16 6.88
C GLN A 3 -21.76 19.78 7.07
N GLY A 4 -21.50 18.72 7.81
CA GLY A 4 -20.19 18.06 7.80
C GLY A 4 -19.87 17.70 6.35
N GLN A 5 -18.80 18.26 5.80
CA GLN A 5 -18.45 18.20 4.40
C GLN A 5 -18.49 16.76 3.85
N ASN A 6 -19.01 16.60 2.63
CA ASN A 6 -18.81 15.42 1.77
C ASN A 6 -17.31 15.20 1.48
N GLY A 7 -16.53 14.83 2.49
CA GLY A 7 -15.09 14.63 2.40
C GLY A 7 -14.70 13.18 2.67
N SER A 8 -13.64 12.73 2.03
CA SER A 8 -12.94 11.50 2.40
C SER A 8 -12.40 11.58 3.83
N PHE A 9 -12.25 10.44 4.50
CA PHE A 9 -11.59 10.38 5.81
C PHE A 9 -10.09 10.21 5.67
N ASP A 10 -9.30 10.93 6.46
CA ASP A 10 -7.84 10.74 6.49
C ASP A 10 -7.43 9.37 7.06
N TYR A 11 -8.26 8.81 7.94
CA TYR A 11 -8.00 7.54 8.61
C TYR A 11 -9.27 6.70 8.76
N ILE A 12 -9.18 5.42 8.39
CA ILE A 12 -10.27 4.46 8.49
C ILE A 12 -9.73 3.19 9.14
N SER A 13 -10.36 2.76 10.23
CA SER A 13 -10.10 1.46 10.85
C SER A 13 -11.24 0.49 10.58
N VAL A 14 -10.92 -0.70 10.11
CA VAL A 14 -11.87 -1.73 9.72
C VAL A 14 -11.56 -2.99 10.53
N THR A 15 -12.36 -3.23 11.58
CA THR A 15 -12.18 -4.34 12.53
C THR A 15 -13.45 -5.21 12.64
N PRO A 16 -13.87 -5.87 11.55
CA PRO A 16 -15.11 -6.64 11.54
C PRO A 16 -14.93 -8.03 12.18
N PRO A 17 -16.02 -8.69 12.62
CA PRO A 17 -15.98 -10.08 13.05
C PRO A 17 -15.63 -11.03 11.89
N TYR A 18 -14.56 -11.81 12.04
CA TYR A 18 -13.92 -12.53 10.91
C TYR A 18 -14.80 -13.51 10.15
N THR A 19 -15.72 -14.21 10.83
CA THR A 19 -16.56 -15.26 10.22
C THR A 19 -17.91 -14.74 9.76
N ALA A 20 -18.24 -13.50 10.08
CA ALA A 20 -19.55 -12.91 9.79
C ALA A 20 -19.53 -12.01 8.56
N VAL A 21 -18.35 -11.75 7.98
CA VAL A 21 -18.17 -10.81 6.88
C VAL A 21 -17.38 -11.44 5.76
N ASP A 22 -17.84 -11.21 4.53
CA ASP A 22 -17.10 -11.50 3.32
C ASP A 22 -16.14 -10.33 3.03
N TYR A 23 -14.84 -10.59 3.15
CA TYR A 23 -13.80 -9.58 2.94
C TYR A 23 -13.67 -9.14 1.48
N SER A 24 -14.01 -9.99 0.52
CA SER A 24 -14.02 -9.60 -0.89
C SER A 24 -15.09 -8.55 -1.15
N VAL A 25 -16.29 -8.73 -0.59
CA VAL A 25 -17.38 -7.76 -0.68
C VAL A 25 -17.04 -6.47 0.09
N LEU A 26 -16.59 -6.60 1.35
CA LEU A 26 -16.23 -5.47 2.19
C LEU A 26 -15.16 -4.58 1.52
N MET A 27 -14.08 -5.18 1.03
CA MET A 27 -13.00 -4.45 0.37
C MET A 27 -13.44 -3.86 -0.96
N GLY A 28 -14.31 -4.53 -1.70
CA GLY A 28 -14.95 -3.99 -2.89
C GLY A 28 -15.72 -2.70 -2.57
N GLN A 29 -16.57 -2.73 -1.54
CA GLN A 29 -17.35 -1.57 -1.11
C GLN A 29 -16.45 -0.41 -0.65
N ILE A 30 -15.45 -0.70 0.18
CA ILE A 30 -14.47 0.31 0.64
C ILE A 30 -13.76 0.94 -0.56
N SER A 31 -13.30 0.14 -1.52
CA SER A 31 -12.56 0.64 -2.69
C SER A 31 -13.37 1.59 -3.58
N SER A 32 -14.69 1.43 -3.59
CA SER A 32 -15.64 2.23 -4.38
C SER A 32 -16.25 3.41 -3.61
N SER A 33 -15.93 3.53 -2.32
CA SER A 33 -16.58 4.48 -1.43
C SER A 33 -16.01 5.88 -1.60
N ALA A 34 -16.87 6.88 -1.68
CA ALA A 34 -16.49 8.29 -1.62
C ALA A 34 -15.83 8.70 -0.28
N LEU A 35 -15.88 7.80 0.72
CA LEU A 35 -15.22 7.98 2.01
C LEU A 35 -13.71 7.75 1.93
N VAL A 36 -13.20 7.14 0.86
CA VAL A 36 -11.78 6.87 0.64
C VAL A 36 -11.21 7.89 -0.34
N GLY A 37 -10.27 8.71 0.13
CA GLY A 37 -9.55 9.72 -0.65
C GLY A 37 -8.14 9.29 -0.99
N GLU A 38 -7.46 10.07 -1.85
CA GLU A 38 -6.10 9.77 -2.31
C GLU A 38 -5.04 9.82 -1.19
N ASP A 39 -5.30 10.62 -0.15
CA ASP A 39 -4.43 10.80 1.02
C ASP A 39 -4.89 10.02 2.26
N SER A 40 -5.90 9.16 2.12
CA SER A 40 -6.44 8.34 3.21
C SER A 40 -5.51 7.19 3.60
N PHE A 41 -5.55 6.82 4.89
CA PHE A 41 -4.97 5.59 5.40
C PHE A 41 -6.07 4.64 5.88
N ILE A 42 -6.00 3.38 5.46
CA ILE A 42 -6.96 2.35 5.88
C ILE A 42 -6.20 1.22 6.58
N VAL A 43 -6.68 0.85 7.77
CA VAL A 43 -6.19 -0.29 8.53
C VAL A 43 -7.29 -1.35 8.55
N VAL A 44 -7.00 -2.53 8.00
CA VAL A 44 -7.96 -3.63 7.91
C VAL A 44 -7.46 -4.82 8.70
N GLU A 45 -8.25 -5.27 9.66
CA GLU A 45 -8.02 -6.49 10.42
C GLU A 45 -8.74 -7.67 9.76
N TYR A 46 -8.01 -8.76 9.52
CA TYR A 46 -8.53 -9.92 8.80
C TYR A 46 -7.95 -11.25 9.29
N PRO A 47 -8.65 -12.39 9.13
CA PRO A 47 -8.15 -13.69 9.57
C PRO A 47 -7.03 -14.19 8.66
N SER A 48 -6.07 -14.94 9.23
CA SER A 48 -4.84 -15.34 8.54
C SER A 48 -4.98 -16.13 7.23
N ARG A 49 -6.17 -16.66 6.92
CA ARG A 49 -6.48 -17.44 5.72
C ARG A 49 -7.12 -16.62 4.59
N THR A 50 -7.26 -15.31 4.76
CA THR A 50 -7.80 -14.42 3.72
C THR A 50 -6.66 -13.76 2.96
N ASP A 51 -6.71 -13.84 1.63
CA ASP A 51 -5.77 -13.13 0.77
C ASP A 51 -6.28 -11.72 0.49
N MET A 52 -5.43 -10.73 0.75
CA MET A 52 -5.79 -9.33 0.62
C MET A 52 -5.08 -8.67 -0.56
N LEU A 53 -5.84 -7.97 -1.40
CA LEU A 53 -5.35 -7.30 -2.61
C LEU A 53 -4.24 -6.29 -2.30
N ASP A 54 -3.35 -6.07 -3.26
CA ASP A 54 -2.27 -5.08 -3.12
C ASP A 54 -2.76 -3.63 -3.30
N THR A 55 -4.00 -3.43 -3.72
CA THR A 55 -4.62 -2.10 -3.91
C THR A 55 -6.04 -2.08 -3.33
N CYS A 56 -6.47 -0.89 -2.92
CA CYS A 56 -7.83 -0.61 -2.47
C CYS A 56 -8.22 0.77 -3.00
N GLY A 57 -8.95 0.79 -4.11
CA GLY A 57 -9.30 2.04 -4.80
C GLY A 57 -8.04 2.78 -5.29
N CYS A 58 -7.89 4.04 -4.88
CA CYS A 58 -6.71 4.85 -5.16
C CYS A 58 -5.50 4.53 -4.27
N LEU A 59 -5.68 3.72 -3.22
CA LEU A 59 -4.64 3.40 -2.23
C LEU A 59 -3.88 2.12 -2.57
N VAL A 60 -2.63 2.05 -2.12
CA VAL A 60 -1.75 0.89 -2.26
C VAL A 60 -1.48 0.26 -0.91
N LYS A 61 -1.29 -1.06 -0.86
CA LYS A 61 -0.93 -1.78 0.36
C LYS A 61 0.51 -1.45 0.73
N ILE A 62 0.67 -0.73 1.84
CA ILE A 62 1.95 -0.28 2.38
C ILE A 62 2.57 -1.37 3.25
N SER A 63 1.73 -2.04 4.05
CA SER A 63 2.20 -3.05 5.01
C SER A 63 1.16 -4.15 5.18
N ASP A 64 1.66 -5.34 5.47
CA ASP A 64 0.88 -6.50 5.86
C ASP A 64 1.59 -7.12 7.05
N ARG A 65 0.96 -7.06 8.23
CA ARG A 65 1.54 -7.55 9.49
C ARG A 65 0.74 -8.73 10.01
N ARG A 66 1.44 -9.73 10.55
CA ARG A 66 0.83 -10.98 11.03
C ARG A 66 1.00 -11.10 12.54
N PHE A 67 -0.10 -11.31 13.23
CA PHE A 67 -0.19 -11.46 14.68
C PHE A 67 -1.01 -12.71 15.02
N GLY A 68 -0.35 -13.87 15.04
CA GLY A 68 -1.02 -15.14 15.28
C GLY A 68 -2.08 -15.45 14.22
N ARG A 69 -3.36 -15.44 14.63
CA ARG A 69 -4.50 -15.71 13.74
C ARG A 69 -5.06 -14.45 13.06
N THR A 70 -4.56 -13.29 13.47
CA THR A 70 -5.03 -11.96 13.02
C THR A 70 -3.96 -11.34 12.16
N HIS A 71 -4.34 -10.88 10.98
CA HIS A 71 -3.49 -10.11 10.10
C HIS A 71 -4.02 -8.67 10.00
N LEU A 72 -3.11 -7.74 9.73
CA LEU A 72 -3.39 -6.32 9.62
C LEU A 72 -2.82 -5.80 8.29
N ALA A 73 -3.71 -5.44 7.36
CA ALA A 73 -3.33 -4.75 6.14
C ALA A 73 -3.40 -3.24 6.36
N ILE A 74 -2.37 -2.53 5.92
CA ILE A 74 -2.34 -1.06 5.92
C ILE A 74 -2.28 -0.60 4.47
N TYR A 75 -3.32 0.11 4.06
CA TYR A 75 -3.40 0.82 2.79
C TYR A 75 -3.14 2.30 3.01
N GLY A 76 -2.53 2.93 2.02
CA GLY A 76 -2.40 4.37 2.01
C GLY A 76 -1.87 4.89 0.69
N PRO A 77 -1.49 6.17 0.67
CA PRO A 77 -1.12 6.86 -0.56
C PRO A 77 0.16 6.29 -1.15
N LYS A 78 0.32 6.40 -2.47
CA LYS A 78 1.50 5.88 -3.18
C LYS A 78 2.82 6.44 -2.62
N TRP A 79 2.82 7.69 -2.17
CA TRP A 79 4.00 8.32 -1.57
C TRP A 79 4.41 7.69 -0.23
N ALA A 80 3.49 7.02 0.47
CA ALA A 80 3.75 6.34 1.74
C ALA A 80 4.25 4.89 1.57
N GLN A 81 4.30 4.37 0.33
CA GLN A 81 4.80 3.04 0.06
C GLN A 81 6.31 2.97 0.30
N LYS A 82 6.73 2.16 1.28
CA LYS A 82 8.15 1.95 1.58
C LYS A 82 8.83 1.23 0.40
N ARG A 83 9.92 1.78 -0.13
CA ARG A 83 10.67 1.13 -1.23
C ARG A 83 11.17 -0.24 -0.76
N ARG A 84 10.93 -1.29 -1.55
CA ARG A 84 11.39 -2.64 -1.23
C ARG A 84 12.93 -2.69 -1.37
N LYS A 85 13.59 -3.50 -0.53
CA LYS A 85 15.06 -3.70 -0.58
C LYS A 85 15.55 -4.15 -1.98
N SER A 86 14.73 -4.86 -2.74
CA SER A 86 15.01 -5.28 -4.13
C SER A 86 15.14 -4.11 -5.11
N ASP A 87 14.39 -3.03 -4.90
CA ASP A 87 14.43 -1.86 -5.79
C ASP A 87 15.68 -1.02 -5.56
N ILE A 88 16.25 -1.11 -4.35
CA ILE A 88 17.50 -0.47 -3.96
C ILE A 88 18.69 -1.19 -4.59
N SER A 89 18.69 -2.53 -4.63
CA SER A 89 19.77 -3.31 -5.24
C SER A 89 19.82 -3.15 -6.76
N ALA A 90 18.67 -3.17 -7.46
CA ALA A 90 18.61 -2.93 -8.90
C ALA A 90 19.09 -1.51 -9.27
N GLY A 91 18.68 -0.48 -8.52
CA GLY A 91 19.13 0.90 -8.76
C GLY A 91 20.62 1.13 -8.49
N THR A 92 21.20 0.41 -7.53
CA THR A 92 22.65 0.46 -7.24
C THR A 92 23.45 -0.19 -8.36
N ILE A 93 22.98 -1.32 -8.89
CA ILE A 93 23.62 -2.02 -10.00
C ILE A 93 23.59 -1.16 -11.28
N LEU A 94 22.44 -0.57 -11.65
CA LEU A 94 22.34 0.31 -12.81
C LEU A 94 23.27 1.54 -12.71
N ARG A 95 23.35 2.18 -11.53
CA ARG A 95 24.27 3.30 -11.31
C ARG A 95 25.74 2.88 -11.44
N LYS A 96 26.10 1.69 -10.96
CA LYS A 96 27.47 1.18 -11.08
C LYS A 96 27.85 0.94 -12.55
N PHE A 97 26.97 0.32 -13.34
CA PHE A 97 27.17 0.15 -14.78
C PHE A 97 27.34 1.49 -15.52
N GLN A 98 26.52 2.50 -15.19
CA GLN A 98 26.62 3.81 -15.84
C GLN A 98 27.92 4.58 -15.49
N VAL A 99 28.45 4.38 -14.27
CA VAL A 99 29.75 4.95 -13.86
C VAL A 99 30.91 4.21 -14.54
N GLU A 100 30.86 2.88 -14.61
CA GLU A 100 31.87 2.05 -15.27
C GLU A 100 31.97 2.38 -16.78
N SER A 101 30.84 2.53 -17.47
CA SER A 101 30.82 2.89 -18.91
C SER A 101 31.39 4.29 -19.19
N LYS A 102 31.18 5.27 -18.29
CA LYS A 102 31.80 6.61 -18.43
C LYS A 102 33.30 6.60 -18.15
N ARG A 103 33.78 5.65 -17.34
CA ARG A 103 35.20 5.53 -17.01
C ARG A 103 35.99 4.94 -18.18
N ASN A 104 35.42 3.95 -18.87
CA ASN A 104 36.07 3.32 -20.04
C ASN A 104 36.04 4.21 -21.30
N SER A 105 35.16 5.20 -21.39
CA SER A 105 35.15 6.15 -22.52
C SER A 105 36.19 7.27 -22.40
N PHE A 106 36.94 7.34 -21.29
CA PHE A 106 37.93 8.39 -21.03
C PHE A 106 39.39 7.91 -21.17
N THR A 107 39.60 6.66 -21.58
CA THR A 107 40.93 6.03 -21.73
C THR A 107 41.30 5.71 -23.19
N GLU A 108 40.58 6.27 -24.17
CA GLU A 108 40.96 6.20 -25.59
C GLU A 108 41.35 7.59 -26.07
N THR A 109 42.60 7.98 -25.84
CA THR A 109 43.35 9.01 -26.59
C THR A 109 44.82 8.68 -26.50
#